data_AF-A0A3B9L0X3-F1
#
_entry.id   AF-A0A3B9L0X3-F1
#
_cell.length_a   1.000
_cell.length_b   1.000
_cell.length_c   1.000
_cell.angle_alpha   90.00
_cell.angle_beta   90.00
_cell.angle_gamma   90.00
#
_symmetry.space_group_name_H-M   'P 1'
#
loop_
_entity.id
_entity.type
_entity.pdbx_description
1 polymer ?
#
loop_
_entity_poly.entity_id
_entity_poly.type
_entity_poly.pdbx_seq_one_letter_code
_entity_poly.pdbx_strand_id
1 'polypeptide(L)'
;MQHYYFSRHAKINWLTLDRFSNYSSEDLLNGAFSIHWESEGDHILEFRDQLEELSDEILEQRFSERIEFRVKDRKQHREEVDAGLFFNAPAAFADYGRWARNLTWTIEQCIALSMGRSPDVLSLDALRSAGSEALHSDFGREYIGRLEIAWNWISIGQLAETATPTEYLVWLNQLHLDFPPGLIQALEAFGNEIIDWKAQSESLTSQVEQLREEMSTLFQENQNWAVAYENLQTTSGGLIEELKERLGQAELALKVSGLDEVSNEEGDSPDPRSLKSLHKIVYAMAVKKYHFDATQDEWPAVTKILNDLELAGLQMSRKALRGHLKISAETAVKELGK
;
A
#
# COMPACT_ATOMS: atom_id res chain seq x y z
N MET A 1 23.63 -19.33 32.33
CA MET A 1 24.93 -20.01 32.32
C MET A 1 24.67 -21.48 32.04
N GLN A 2 25.23 -22.04 30.98
CA GLN A 2 25.25 -23.50 30.85
C GLN A 2 26.14 -24.00 32.00
N HIS A 3 25.58 -24.80 32.92
CA HIS A 3 26.39 -25.45 33.96
C HIS A 3 27.23 -26.52 33.28
N TYR A 4 28.48 -26.19 32.98
CA TYR A 4 29.43 -27.18 32.50
C TYR A 4 29.74 -28.13 33.66
N TYR A 5 29.22 -29.35 33.59
CA TYR A 5 29.54 -30.40 34.55
C TYR A 5 30.95 -30.93 34.27
N PHE A 6 31.97 -30.23 34.81
CA PHE A 6 33.33 -30.72 34.80
C PHE A 6 33.53 -31.77 35.90
N SER A 7 34.22 -32.86 35.57
CA SER A 7 34.67 -33.81 36.59
C SER A 7 35.69 -33.13 37.52
N ARG A 8 35.83 -33.63 38.75
CA ARG A 8 36.84 -33.13 39.71
C ARG A 8 38.23 -33.03 39.08
N HIS A 9 38.65 -34.10 38.39
CA HIS A 9 39.94 -34.13 37.70
C HIS A 9 40.05 -33.09 36.59
N ALA A 10 38.98 -32.84 35.83
CA ALA A 10 38.97 -31.80 34.80
C ALA A 10 39.10 -30.38 35.41
N LYS A 11 38.47 -30.12 36.56
CA LYS A 11 38.61 -28.84 37.28
C LYS A 11 40.03 -28.62 37.78
N ILE A 12 40.64 -29.66 38.34
CA ILE A 12 42.04 -29.61 38.82
C ILE A 12 42.99 -29.35 37.65
N ASN A 13 42.84 -30.09 36.55
CA ASN A 13 43.66 -29.87 35.35
C ASN A 13 43.47 -28.46 34.78
N TRP A 14 42.23 -27.97 34.71
CA TRP A 14 41.94 -26.63 34.21
C TRP A 14 42.56 -25.54 35.09
N LEU A 15 42.41 -25.63 36.42
CA LEU A 15 43.01 -24.69 37.37
C LEU A 15 44.55 -24.74 37.33
N THR A 16 45.12 -25.91 37.10
CA THR A 16 46.56 -26.09 36.95
C THR A 16 47.06 -25.40 35.68
N LEU A 17 46.39 -25.63 34.55
CA LEU A 17 46.70 -24.98 33.28
C LEU A 17 46.56 -23.46 33.39
N ASP A 18 45.47 -22.97 33.97
CA ASP A 18 45.24 -21.54 34.15
C ASP A 18 46.36 -20.84 34.94
N ARG A 19 46.97 -21.54 35.91
CA ARG A 19 48.05 -21.01 36.76
C ARG A 19 49.41 -21.04 36.08
N PHE A 20 49.73 -22.10 35.34
CA PHE A 20 51.10 -22.36 34.88
C PHE A 20 51.30 -22.30 33.37
N SER A 21 50.23 -22.29 32.58
CA SER A 21 50.33 -22.15 31.13
C SER A 21 50.30 -20.69 30.69
N ASN A 22 50.86 -20.44 29.51
CA ASN A 22 50.71 -19.16 28.79
C ASN A 22 49.49 -19.19 27.85
N TYR A 23 48.49 -20.06 28.10
CA TYR A 23 47.30 -20.12 27.25
C TYR A 23 46.49 -18.82 27.37
N SER A 24 45.97 -18.35 26.24
CA SER A 24 45.06 -17.22 26.23
C SER A 24 43.75 -17.60 26.94
N SER A 25 43.01 -16.60 27.42
CA SER A 25 41.67 -16.80 27.98
C SER A 25 40.73 -17.45 26.94
N GLU A 26 41.00 -17.28 25.64
CA GLU A 26 40.26 -17.91 24.56
C GLU A 26 40.55 -19.41 24.43
N ASP A 27 41.83 -19.81 24.48
CA ASP A 27 42.24 -21.22 24.36
C ASP A 27 41.72 -22.06 25.53
N LEU A 28 41.81 -21.52 26.75
CA LEU A 28 41.33 -22.20 27.97
C LEU A 28 39.82 -22.39 27.99
N LEU A 29 39.05 -21.40 27.49
CA LEU A 29 37.59 -21.47 27.47
C LEU A 29 37.05 -22.32 26.30
N ASN A 30 37.78 -22.39 25.20
CA ASN A 30 37.41 -23.23 24.06
C ASN A 30 37.79 -24.71 24.27
N GLY A 31 38.50 -25.05 25.35
CA GLY A 31 38.98 -26.40 25.63
C GLY A 31 40.08 -26.85 24.66
N ALA A 32 40.74 -25.90 23.98
CA ALA A 32 41.72 -26.16 22.93
C ALA A 32 43.14 -26.25 23.51
N PHE A 33 43.33 -27.08 24.53
CA PHE A 33 44.63 -27.28 25.16
C PHE A 33 45.03 -28.75 25.09
N SER A 34 46.25 -29.01 24.63
CA SER A 34 46.88 -30.33 24.74
C SER A 34 47.71 -30.35 26.00
N ILE A 35 47.38 -31.29 26.87
CA ILE A 35 48.06 -31.45 28.13
C ILE A 35 49.31 -32.30 27.89
N HIS A 36 50.49 -31.69 27.91
CA HIS A 36 51.78 -32.39 27.86
C HIS A 36 52.55 -32.12 29.15
N TRP A 37 52.22 -32.89 30.19
CA TRP A 37 52.84 -32.81 31.51
C TRP A 37 54.21 -33.52 31.59
N GLU A 38 54.74 -34.05 30.48
CA GLU A 38 55.87 -35.01 30.49
C GLU A 38 57.23 -34.42 30.89
N SER A 39 57.33 -33.10 31.08
CA SER A 39 58.58 -32.42 31.48
C SER A 39 58.42 -31.39 32.60
N GLU A 40 57.29 -31.39 33.29
CA GLU A 40 56.94 -30.29 34.18
C GLU A 40 57.58 -30.38 35.56
N GLY A 41 58.09 -29.24 36.04
CA GLY A 41 58.83 -29.14 37.29
C GLY A 41 57.98 -29.42 38.52
N ASP A 42 58.64 -29.83 39.61
CA ASP A 42 58.04 -30.27 40.89
C ASP A 42 56.89 -29.37 41.39
N HIS A 43 56.95 -28.07 41.14
CA HIS A 43 55.92 -27.09 41.53
C HIS A 43 54.53 -27.32 40.92
N ILE A 44 54.42 -27.94 39.75
CA ILE A 44 53.11 -28.21 39.13
C ILE A 44 52.45 -29.42 39.79
N LEU A 45 53.23 -30.45 40.10
CA LEU A 45 52.78 -31.61 40.88
C LEU A 45 52.36 -31.17 42.29
N GLU A 46 53.19 -30.37 42.96
CA GLU A 46 52.86 -29.80 44.28
C GLU A 46 51.54 -29.03 44.27
N PHE A 47 51.27 -28.22 43.24
CA PHE A 47 50.01 -27.48 43.15
C PHE A 47 48.81 -28.40 42.87
N ARG A 48 48.99 -29.45 42.08
CA ARG A 48 47.92 -30.44 41.83
C ARG A 48 47.56 -31.21 43.08
N ASP A 49 48.56 -31.66 43.85
CA ASP A 49 48.34 -32.34 45.13
C ASP A 49 47.58 -31.42 46.10
N GLN A 50 47.96 -30.14 46.16
CA GLN A 50 47.23 -29.14 46.94
C GLN A 50 45.76 -28.98 46.51
N LEU A 51 45.46 -29.07 45.21
CA LEU A 51 44.08 -29.02 44.71
C LEU A 51 43.32 -30.33 44.97
N GLU A 52 44.01 -31.48 44.95
CA GLU A 52 43.43 -32.79 45.27
C GLU A 52 43.05 -32.94 46.75
N GLU A 53 43.74 -32.23 47.65
CA GLU A 53 43.41 -32.18 49.09
C GLU A 53 42.19 -31.30 49.42
N LEU A 54 41.78 -30.39 48.52
CA LEU A 54 40.63 -29.50 48.77
C LEU A 54 39.29 -30.25 48.73
N SER A 55 38.34 -29.85 49.56
CA SER A 55 36.96 -30.35 49.46
C SER A 55 36.34 -29.99 48.11
N ASP A 56 35.35 -30.77 47.66
CA ASP A 56 34.64 -30.52 46.39
C ASP A 56 33.99 -29.13 46.35
N GLU A 57 33.46 -28.64 47.47
CA GLU A 57 32.86 -27.30 47.57
C GLU A 57 33.88 -26.18 47.34
N ILE A 58 35.05 -26.26 47.97
CA ILE A 58 36.11 -25.24 47.82
C ILE A 58 36.69 -25.29 46.41
N LEU A 59 36.87 -26.49 45.86
CA LEU A 59 37.36 -26.67 44.51
C LEU A 59 36.37 -26.08 43.49
N GLU A 60 35.07 -26.32 43.67
CA GLU A 60 34.02 -25.76 42.82
C GLU A 60 33.97 -24.25 42.90
N GLN A 61 34.08 -23.69 44.10
CA GLN A 61 34.11 -22.24 44.28
C GLN A 61 35.30 -21.62 43.54
N ARG A 62 36.53 -22.14 43.75
CA ARG A 62 37.74 -21.63 43.07
C ARG A 62 37.65 -21.75 41.56
N PHE A 63 37.14 -22.89 41.08
CA PHE A 63 36.91 -23.13 39.67
C PHE A 63 35.92 -22.11 39.07
N SER A 64 34.78 -21.90 39.74
CA SER A 64 33.75 -20.96 39.31
C SER A 64 34.27 -19.52 39.27
N GLU A 65 34.89 -19.05 40.36
CA GLU A 65 35.47 -17.71 40.46
C GLU A 65 36.49 -17.46 39.34
N ARG A 66 37.31 -18.47 39.03
CA ARG A 66 38.34 -18.32 38.01
C ARG A 66 37.80 -18.39 36.58
N ILE A 67 36.78 -19.21 36.34
CA ILE A 67 36.03 -19.17 35.07
C ILE A 67 35.38 -17.81 34.87
N GLU A 68 34.68 -17.30 35.88
CA GLU A 68 34.03 -15.97 35.80
C GLU A 68 35.05 -14.87 35.49
N PHE A 69 36.20 -14.91 36.17
CA PHE A 69 37.32 -14.02 35.87
C PHE A 69 37.76 -14.13 34.40
N ARG A 70 38.00 -15.34 33.89
CA ARG A 70 38.46 -15.57 32.50
C ARG A 70 37.41 -15.19 31.46
N VAL A 71 36.12 -15.40 31.74
CA VAL A 71 35.02 -14.95 30.89
C VAL A 71 35.00 -13.43 30.83
N LYS A 72 35.17 -12.75 31.97
CA LYS A 72 35.24 -11.29 32.03
C LYS A 72 36.48 -10.76 31.32
N ASP A 73 37.63 -11.37 31.53
CA ASP A 73 38.91 -11.03 30.88
C ASP A 73 38.83 -11.22 29.36
N ARG A 74 38.30 -12.36 28.89
CA ARG A 74 38.03 -12.60 27.45
C ARG A 74 37.09 -11.55 26.88
N LYS A 75 36.03 -11.20 27.60
CA LYS A 75 35.08 -10.17 27.17
C LYS A 75 35.76 -8.81 27.06
N GLN A 76 36.53 -8.39 28.07
CA GLN A 76 37.25 -7.12 28.05
C GLN A 76 38.29 -7.08 26.93
N HIS A 77 39.06 -8.16 26.75
CA HIS A 77 40.03 -8.25 25.67
C HIS A 77 39.36 -8.14 24.29
N ARG A 78 38.20 -8.79 24.09
CA ARG A 78 37.41 -8.64 22.87
C ARG A 78 36.91 -7.22 22.68
N GLU A 79 36.42 -6.56 23.73
CA GLU A 79 35.99 -5.16 23.67
C GLU A 79 37.15 -4.22 23.31
N GLU A 80 38.36 -4.48 23.84
CA GLU A 80 39.57 -3.71 23.53
C GLU A 80 40.03 -3.92 22.09
N VAL A 81 40.05 -5.17 21.61
CA VAL A 81 40.37 -5.51 20.21
C VAL A 81 39.32 -4.88 19.29
N ASP A 82 38.04 -5.05 19.59
CA ASP A 82 36.94 -4.50 18.80
C ASP A 82 37.04 -2.98 18.76
N ALA A 83 37.31 -2.31 19.88
CA ALA A 83 37.49 -0.85 19.92
C ALA A 83 38.62 -0.35 19.00
N GLY A 84 39.63 -1.19 18.73
CA GLY A 84 40.72 -0.91 17.80
C GLY A 84 40.38 -1.12 16.32
N LEU A 85 39.25 -1.75 15.99
CA LEU A 85 38.87 -2.07 14.62
C LEU A 85 38.42 -0.82 13.84
N PHE A 86 38.64 -0.85 12.52
CA PHE A 86 38.41 0.29 11.63
C PHE A 86 36.97 0.82 11.67
N PHE A 87 35.98 -0.06 11.90
CA PHE A 87 34.57 0.33 11.98
C PHE A 87 34.19 1.02 13.30
N ASN A 88 35.08 1.08 14.29
CA ASN A 88 34.88 1.84 15.54
C ASN A 88 35.62 3.17 15.55
N ALA A 89 36.40 3.48 14.51
CA ALA A 89 37.03 4.79 14.35
C ALA A 89 35.96 5.90 14.24
N PRO A 90 36.22 7.13 14.73
CA PRO A 90 35.28 8.26 14.60
C PRO A 90 34.84 8.55 13.15
N ALA A 91 35.70 8.29 12.17
CA ALA A 91 35.39 8.45 10.75
C ALA A 91 34.42 7.38 10.20
N ALA A 92 34.24 6.27 10.91
CA ALA A 92 33.35 5.18 10.53
C ALA A 92 31.89 5.43 10.93
N PHE A 93 31.58 6.48 11.70
CA PHE A 93 30.20 6.82 12.03
C PHE A 93 29.48 7.44 10.83
N ALA A 94 28.23 7.03 10.63
CA ALA A 94 27.44 7.50 9.50
C ALA A 94 27.06 8.98 9.62
N ASP A 95 27.30 9.76 8.56
CA ASP A 95 26.66 11.06 8.37
C ASP A 95 25.27 10.83 7.74
N TYR A 96 24.26 10.63 8.58
CA TYR A 96 22.90 10.37 8.10
C TYR A 96 22.36 11.51 7.23
N GLY A 97 22.76 12.76 7.48
CA GLY A 97 22.30 13.90 6.68
C GLY A 97 22.81 13.83 5.24
N ARG A 98 24.03 13.33 5.04
CA ARG A 98 24.56 13.05 3.69
C ARG A 98 23.83 11.87 3.04
N TRP A 99 23.66 10.76 3.76
CA TRP A 99 23.09 9.53 3.20
C TRP A 99 21.58 9.59 2.95
N ALA A 100 20.83 10.35 3.76
CA ALA A 100 19.39 10.57 3.57
C ALA A 100 19.05 11.33 2.28
N ARG A 101 20.01 12.04 1.67
CA ARG A 101 19.84 12.70 0.36
C ARG A 101 19.93 11.74 -0.82
N ASN A 102 20.43 10.52 -0.62
CA ASN A 102 20.53 9.54 -1.68
C ASN A 102 19.14 8.97 -1.96
N LEU A 103 18.76 8.93 -3.23
CA LEU A 103 17.45 8.42 -3.66
C LEU A 103 17.31 6.92 -3.40
N THR A 104 18.42 6.18 -3.56
CA THR A 104 18.49 4.73 -3.38
C THR A 104 19.76 4.35 -2.64
N TRP A 105 19.71 3.22 -1.95
CA TRP A 105 20.82 2.60 -1.25
C TRP A 105 20.98 1.15 -1.74
N THR A 106 22.22 0.67 -1.78
CA THR A 106 22.50 -0.77 -1.92
C THR A 106 22.27 -1.47 -0.58
N ILE A 107 22.00 -2.77 -0.59
CA ILE A 107 21.79 -3.53 0.65
C ILE A 107 22.96 -3.40 1.65
N GLU A 108 24.21 -3.41 1.18
CA GLU A 108 25.37 -3.19 2.06
C GLU A 108 25.35 -1.82 2.70
N GLN A 109 25.02 -0.77 1.93
CA GLN A 109 24.88 0.59 2.46
C GLN A 109 23.76 0.66 3.50
N CYS A 110 22.62 0.06 3.18
CA CYS A 110 21.49 0.04 4.08
C CYS A 110 21.85 -0.62 5.43
N ILE A 111 22.52 -1.78 5.40
CA ILE A 111 22.91 -2.51 6.61
C ILE A 111 23.95 -1.73 7.40
N ALA A 112 24.96 -1.16 6.73
CA ALA A 112 25.94 -0.30 7.39
C ALA A 112 25.26 0.88 8.11
N LEU A 113 24.31 1.55 7.45
CA LEU A 113 23.53 2.65 8.05
C LEU A 113 22.66 2.17 9.21
N SER A 114 22.04 0.99 9.10
CA SER A 114 21.26 0.35 10.17
C SER A 114 22.09 0.02 11.41
N MET A 115 23.40 -0.16 11.26
CA MET A 115 24.35 -0.37 12.35
C MET A 115 25.03 0.94 12.79
N GLY A 116 24.62 2.07 12.23
CA GLY A 116 25.18 3.39 12.50
C GLY A 116 26.60 3.60 12.02
N ARG A 117 26.99 2.90 10.96
CA ARG A 117 28.30 3.02 10.31
C ARG A 117 28.17 3.60 8.92
N SER A 118 29.20 4.35 8.51
CA SER A 118 29.32 4.93 7.18
C SER A 118 29.57 3.82 6.16
N PRO A 119 28.73 3.69 5.12
CA PRO A 119 28.97 2.75 4.02
C PRO A 119 30.26 2.98 3.24
N ASP A 120 30.84 4.18 3.31
CA ASP A 120 32.14 4.46 2.67
C ASP A 120 33.29 3.72 3.37
N VAL A 121 33.09 3.34 4.65
CA VAL A 121 34.10 2.69 5.49
C VAL A 121 33.75 1.23 5.70
N LEU A 122 32.48 0.93 5.98
CA LEU A 122 32.00 -0.42 6.23
C LEU A 122 31.38 -1.01 4.95
N SER A 123 32.10 -1.94 4.35
CA SER A 123 31.63 -2.83 3.29
C SER A 123 32.04 -4.26 3.60
N LEU A 124 31.43 -5.25 2.92
CA LEU A 124 31.84 -6.65 3.10
C LEU A 124 33.31 -6.87 2.73
N ASP A 125 33.77 -6.20 1.67
CA ASP A 125 35.16 -6.27 1.22
C ASP A 125 36.12 -5.60 2.20
N ALA A 126 35.73 -4.49 2.82
CA ALA A 126 36.51 -3.86 3.89
C ALA A 126 36.64 -4.79 5.11
N LEU A 127 35.54 -5.45 5.49
CA LEU A 127 35.52 -6.40 6.60
C LEU A 127 36.41 -7.63 6.32
N ARG A 128 36.37 -8.16 5.10
CA ARG A 128 37.27 -9.25 4.66
C ARG A 128 38.73 -8.82 4.62
N SER A 129 39.00 -7.60 4.15
CA SER A 129 40.36 -7.05 4.04
C SER A 129 40.99 -6.77 5.41
N ALA A 130 40.18 -6.45 6.41
CA ALA A 130 40.63 -6.26 7.80
C ALA A 130 41.01 -7.57 8.51
N GLY A 131 40.73 -8.73 7.90
CA GLY A 131 41.15 -10.04 8.39
C GLY A 131 40.13 -10.75 9.26
N SER A 132 40.55 -11.90 9.81
CA SER A 132 39.66 -12.79 10.57
C SER A 132 39.14 -12.16 11.85
N GLU A 133 39.91 -11.29 12.51
CA GLU A 133 39.47 -10.64 13.76
C GLU A 133 38.21 -9.82 13.55
N ALA A 134 38.17 -9.01 12.48
CA ALA A 134 37.00 -8.20 12.14
C ALA A 134 35.79 -9.06 11.78
N LEU A 135 35.98 -10.17 11.06
CA LEU A 135 34.91 -11.10 10.68
C LEU A 135 34.31 -11.84 11.87
N HIS A 136 35.12 -12.20 12.87
CA HIS A 136 34.67 -12.96 14.05
C HIS A 136 34.20 -12.07 15.21
N SER A 137 34.46 -10.75 15.15
CA SER A 137 33.88 -9.77 16.08
C SER A 137 32.36 -9.90 16.16
N ASP A 138 31.77 -9.51 17.29
CA ASP A 138 30.31 -9.56 17.47
C ASP A 138 29.62 -8.66 16.43
N PHE A 139 30.22 -7.49 16.17
CA PHE A 139 29.77 -6.55 15.14
C PHE A 139 29.84 -7.15 13.73
N GLY A 140 30.97 -7.77 13.35
CA GLY A 140 31.16 -8.37 12.04
C GLY A 140 30.19 -9.53 11.78
N ARG A 141 29.95 -10.36 12.79
CA ARG A 141 28.97 -11.45 12.71
C ARG A 141 27.54 -10.93 12.55
N GLU A 142 27.19 -9.87 13.27
CA GLU A 142 25.88 -9.23 13.12
C GLU A 142 25.71 -8.63 11.72
N TYR A 143 26.72 -7.92 11.21
CA TYR A 143 26.71 -7.36 9.86
C TYR A 143 26.50 -8.43 8.78
N ILE A 144 27.26 -9.53 8.87
CA ILE A 144 27.13 -10.67 7.95
C ILE A 144 25.75 -11.33 8.08
N GLY A 145 25.27 -11.55 9.30
CA GLY A 145 23.95 -12.12 9.53
C GLY A 145 22.82 -11.27 8.92
N ARG A 146 22.88 -9.94 9.08
CA ARG A 146 21.93 -9.01 8.44
C ARG A 146 22.02 -9.08 6.91
N LEU A 147 23.23 -9.22 6.35
CA LEU A 147 23.43 -9.37 4.90
C LEU A 147 22.84 -10.67 4.36
N GLU A 148 23.07 -11.79 5.03
CA GLU A 148 22.52 -13.09 4.64
C GLU A 148 20.98 -13.06 4.63
N ILE A 149 20.37 -12.45 5.65
CA ILE A 149 18.92 -12.27 5.68
C ILE A 149 18.46 -11.41 4.50
N ALA A 150 19.11 -10.29 4.24
CA ALA A 150 18.74 -9.40 3.13
C ALA A 150 18.86 -10.10 1.76
N TRP A 151 19.94 -10.84 1.52
CA TRP A 151 20.11 -11.59 0.27
C TRP A 151 19.07 -12.70 0.10
N ASN A 152 18.67 -13.36 1.19
CA ASN A 152 17.57 -14.33 1.13
C ASN A 152 16.26 -13.67 0.69
N TRP A 153 15.95 -12.47 1.22
CA TRP A 153 14.78 -11.69 0.81
C TRP A 153 14.83 -11.23 -0.65
N ILE A 154 16.02 -10.85 -1.14
CA ILE A 154 16.24 -10.54 -2.54
C ILE A 154 15.99 -11.77 -3.42
N SER A 155 16.48 -12.94 -3.00
CA SER A 155 16.35 -14.18 -3.77
C SER A 155 14.90 -14.60 -4.01
N ILE A 156 13.98 -14.22 -3.11
CA ILE A 156 12.53 -14.47 -3.22
C ILE A 156 11.75 -13.27 -3.79
N GLY A 157 12.44 -12.21 -4.22
CA GLY A 157 11.83 -11.02 -4.82
C GLY A 157 11.03 -10.14 -3.85
N GLN A 158 11.25 -10.27 -2.54
CA GLN A 158 10.60 -9.44 -1.52
C GLN A 158 11.37 -8.15 -1.20
N LEU A 159 12.64 -8.09 -1.59
CA LEU A 159 13.50 -6.93 -1.45
C LEU A 159 14.28 -6.70 -2.75
N ALA A 160 14.42 -5.46 -3.18
CA ALA A 160 15.25 -5.13 -4.33
C ALA A 160 16.73 -5.00 -3.94
N GLU A 161 17.65 -5.31 -4.86
CA GLU A 161 19.11 -5.16 -4.64
C GLU A 161 19.50 -3.70 -4.35
N THR A 162 18.76 -2.77 -4.93
CA THR A 162 18.77 -1.35 -4.59
C THR A 162 17.37 -0.96 -4.15
N ALA A 163 17.26 -0.37 -2.97
CA ALA A 163 15.98 0.02 -2.37
C ALA A 163 15.99 1.51 -2.04
N THR A 164 14.82 2.12 -2.02
CA THR A 164 14.68 3.46 -1.43
C THR A 164 14.87 3.37 0.09
N PRO A 165 15.32 4.47 0.74
CA PRO A 165 15.45 4.51 2.20
C PRO A 165 14.19 4.05 2.94
N THR A 166 13.02 4.47 2.45
CA THR A 166 11.73 4.14 3.05
C THR A 166 11.41 2.65 2.96
N GLU A 167 11.57 2.03 1.79
CA GLU A 167 11.35 0.59 1.62
C GLU A 167 12.26 -0.24 2.53
N TYR A 168 13.51 0.18 2.66
CA TYR A 168 14.48 -0.49 3.52
C TYR A 168 14.13 -0.39 5.02
N LEU A 169 13.72 0.80 5.50
CA LEU A 169 13.32 0.95 6.90
C LEU A 169 12.07 0.13 7.24
N VAL A 170 11.13 0.00 6.30
CA VAL A 170 9.97 -0.88 6.46
C VAL A 170 10.42 -2.33 6.62
N TRP A 171 11.35 -2.78 5.78
CA TRP A 171 11.93 -4.12 5.87
C TRP A 171 12.63 -4.38 7.21
N LEU A 172 13.46 -3.43 7.70
CA LEU A 172 14.09 -3.53 9.02
C LEU A 172 13.08 -3.67 10.15
N ASN A 173 12.01 -2.86 10.12
CA ASN A 173 10.97 -2.87 11.13
C ASN A 173 10.18 -4.19 11.14
N GLN A 174 9.90 -4.77 9.96
CA GLN A 174 9.26 -6.08 9.83
C GLN A 174 10.10 -7.21 10.46
N LEU A 175 11.43 -7.10 10.40
CA LEU A 175 12.35 -8.06 11.00
C LEU A 175 12.68 -7.78 12.47
N HIS A 176 12.13 -6.71 13.05
CA HIS A 176 12.48 -6.22 14.39
C HIS A 176 14.00 -6.01 14.56
N LEU A 177 14.67 -5.57 13.50
CA LEU A 177 16.08 -5.22 13.56
C LEU A 177 16.22 -3.77 14.04
N ASP A 178 17.06 -3.56 15.05
CA ASP A 178 17.31 -2.22 15.57
C ASP A 178 18.09 -1.37 14.57
N PHE A 179 17.76 -0.07 14.54
CA PHE A 179 18.49 0.95 13.78
C PHE A 179 18.52 2.30 14.51
N PRO A 180 19.55 3.13 14.32
CA PRO A 180 19.72 4.38 15.04
C PRO A 180 18.60 5.40 14.77
N PRO A 181 18.07 6.08 15.81
CA PRO A 181 17.00 7.06 15.64
C PRO A 181 17.43 8.28 14.80
N GLY A 182 18.74 8.58 14.78
CA GLY A 182 19.29 9.66 13.94
C GLY A 182 19.10 9.41 12.44
N LEU A 183 18.97 8.14 12.01
CA LEU A 183 18.69 7.80 10.61
C LEU A 183 17.26 8.20 10.21
N ILE A 184 16.28 7.91 11.08
CA ILE A 184 14.88 8.30 10.89
C ILE A 184 14.76 9.82 10.81
N GLN A 185 15.32 10.52 11.80
CA GLN A 185 15.26 11.98 11.87
C GLN A 185 15.86 12.65 10.64
N ALA A 186 16.96 12.09 10.12
CA ALA A 186 17.59 12.60 8.90
C ALA A 186 16.67 12.41 7.68
N LEU A 187 15.99 11.27 7.53
CA LEU A 187 15.08 11.03 6.42
C LEU A 187 13.84 11.91 6.47
N GLU A 188 13.25 12.07 7.65
CA GLU A 188 12.11 12.97 7.88
C GLU A 188 12.48 14.43 7.52
N ALA A 189 13.68 14.88 7.90
CA ALA A 189 14.15 16.23 7.59
C ALA A 189 14.31 16.49 6.08
N PHE A 190 14.56 15.46 5.26
CA PHE A 190 14.66 15.59 3.81
C PHE A 190 13.33 15.40 3.07
N GLY A 191 12.21 15.26 3.79
CA GLY A 191 10.88 15.12 3.20
C GLY A 191 10.59 13.72 2.65
N ASN A 192 11.42 12.73 3.00
CA ASN A 192 11.06 11.33 2.85
C ASN A 192 10.19 10.98 4.06
N GLU A 193 8.94 11.44 4.08
CA GLU A 193 7.98 10.99 5.07
C GLU A 193 7.95 9.46 4.99
N ILE A 194 8.42 8.81 6.06
CA ILE A 194 8.30 7.37 6.22
C ILE A 194 6.81 7.15 6.42
N ILE A 195 6.11 6.89 5.32
CA ILE A 195 4.69 6.55 5.37
C ILE A 195 4.60 5.32 6.26
N ASP A 196 3.91 5.46 7.39
CA ASP A 196 3.57 4.31 8.22
C ASP A 196 2.57 3.46 7.41
N TRP A 197 3.11 2.55 6.62
CA TRP A 197 2.32 1.67 5.76
C TRP A 197 1.35 0.81 6.55
N LYS A 198 1.59 0.58 7.85
CA LYS A 198 0.61 -0.10 8.71
C LYS A 198 -0.57 0.82 8.99
N ALA A 199 -0.33 2.06 9.42
CA ALA A 199 -1.40 3.03 9.58
C ALA A 199 -2.13 3.33 8.26
N GLN A 200 -1.40 3.39 7.14
CA GLN A 200 -1.99 3.59 5.82
C GLN A 200 -2.77 2.35 5.35
N SER A 201 -2.27 1.14 5.60
CA SER A 201 -2.97 -0.11 5.28
C SER A 201 -4.22 -0.28 6.14
N GLU A 202 -4.16 0.01 7.44
CA GLU A 202 -5.32 0.02 8.34
C GLU A 202 -6.36 1.06 7.87
N SER A 203 -5.91 2.27 7.48
CA SER A 203 -6.76 3.31 6.90
C SER A 203 -7.41 2.88 5.59
N LEU A 204 -6.64 2.31 4.66
CA LEU A 204 -7.15 1.81 3.39
C LEU A 204 -8.11 0.63 3.58
N THR A 205 -7.82 -0.26 4.53
CA THR A 205 -8.70 -1.38 4.86
C THR A 205 -10.02 -0.86 5.43
N SER A 206 -9.97 0.14 6.32
CA SER A 206 -11.17 0.80 6.83
C SER A 206 -11.97 1.48 5.71
N GLN A 207 -11.31 2.13 4.74
CA GLN A 207 -11.98 2.74 3.59
C GLN A 207 -12.63 1.71 2.67
N VAL A 208 -11.96 0.58 2.43
CA VAL A 208 -12.52 -0.53 1.63
C VAL A 208 -13.75 -1.12 2.31
N GLU A 209 -13.71 -1.29 3.64
CA GLU A 209 -14.87 -1.81 4.37
C GLU A 209 -16.04 -0.82 4.36
N GLN A 210 -15.76 0.47 4.55
CA GLN A 210 -16.77 1.52 4.42
C GLN A 210 -17.43 1.53 3.03
N LEU A 211 -16.63 1.44 1.96
CA LEU A 211 -17.16 1.39 0.58
C LEU A 211 -17.98 0.13 0.32
N ARG A 212 -17.63 -1.00 0.95
CA ARG A 212 -18.41 -2.24 0.86
C ARG A 212 -19.76 -2.12 1.56
N GLU A 213 -19.79 -1.51 2.73
CA GLU A 213 -21.04 -1.20 3.44
C GLU A 213 -21.91 -0.27 2.60
N GLU A 214 -21.35 0.83 2.06
CA GLU A 214 -22.05 1.75 1.17
C GLU A 214 -22.62 1.03 -0.06
N MET A 215 -21.83 0.20 -0.74
CA MET A 215 -22.31 -0.62 -1.87
C MET A 215 -23.44 -1.57 -1.46
N SER A 216 -23.35 -2.20 -0.29
CA SER A 216 -24.40 -3.08 0.22
C SER A 216 -25.70 -2.32 0.47
N THR A 217 -25.62 -1.10 1.03
CA THR A 217 -26.82 -0.26 1.26
C THR A 217 -27.47 0.15 -0.05
N LEU A 218 -26.70 0.62 -1.03
CA LEU A 218 -27.21 1.00 -2.35
C LEU A 218 -27.82 -0.18 -3.10
N PHE A 219 -27.26 -1.38 -2.96
CA PHE A 219 -27.82 -2.60 -3.56
C PHE A 219 -29.18 -2.94 -2.95
N GLN A 220 -29.30 -2.84 -1.62
CA GLN A 220 -30.57 -3.05 -0.91
C GLN A 220 -31.62 -2.00 -1.31
N GLU A 221 -31.22 -0.73 -1.44
CA GLU A 221 -32.10 0.33 -1.91
C GLU A 221 -32.58 0.08 -3.34
N ASN A 222 -31.68 -0.30 -4.26
CA ASN A 222 -32.04 -0.66 -5.63
C ASN A 222 -33.01 -1.84 -5.69
N GLN A 223 -32.82 -2.84 -4.83
CA GLN A 223 -33.75 -3.97 -4.72
C GLN A 223 -35.13 -3.53 -4.22
N ASN A 224 -35.18 -2.64 -3.23
CA ASN A 224 -36.43 -2.06 -2.74
C ASN A 224 -37.14 -1.23 -3.84
N TRP A 225 -36.38 -0.44 -4.61
CA TRP A 225 -36.90 0.31 -5.74
C TRP A 225 -37.46 -0.59 -6.84
N ALA A 226 -36.81 -1.72 -7.14
CA ALA A 226 -37.31 -2.69 -8.11
C ALA A 226 -38.66 -3.26 -7.68
N VAL A 227 -38.80 -3.66 -6.42
CA VAL A 227 -40.08 -4.13 -5.86
C VAL A 227 -41.15 -3.04 -5.88
N ALA A 228 -40.80 -1.80 -5.50
CA ALA A 228 -41.72 -0.68 -5.54
C ALA A 228 -42.21 -0.38 -6.97
N TYR A 229 -41.32 -0.46 -7.95
CA TYR A 229 -41.64 -0.28 -9.36
C TYR A 229 -42.57 -1.38 -9.89
N GLU A 230 -42.32 -2.65 -9.54
CA GLU A 230 -43.19 -3.78 -9.91
C GLU A 230 -44.60 -3.63 -9.30
N ASN A 231 -44.69 -3.20 -8.05
CA ASN A 231 -45.96 -2.90 -7.40
C ASN A 231 -46.71 -1.74 -8.09
N LEU A 232 -46.00 -0.68 -8.49
CA LEU A 232 -46.57 0.44 -9.24
C LEU A 232 -47.07 -0.02 -10.62
N GLN A 233 -46.31 -0.88 -11.30
CA GLN A 233 -46.69 -1.42 -12.61
C GLN A 233 -47.95 -2.29 -12.49
N THR A 234 -48.04 -3.10 -11.44
CA THR A 234 -49.21 -3.95 -11.16
C THR A 234 -50.46 -3.11 -10.86
N THR A 235 -50.33 -2.09 -9.99
CA THR A 235 -51.45 -1.20 -9.61
C THR A 235 -51.93 -0.33 -10.78
N SER A 236 -50.99 0.24 -11.54
CA SER A 236 -51.33 1.01 -12.76
C SER A 236 -51.98 0.13 -13.83
N GLY A 237 -51.52 -1.11 -14.01
CA GLY A 237 -52.15 -2.08 -14.91
C GLY A 237 -53.60 -2.38 -14.52
N GLY A 238 -53.86 -2.57 -13.22
CA GLY A 238 -55.23 -2.75 -12.70
C GLY A 238 -56.13 -1.54 -12.95
N LEU A 239 -55.63 -0.32 -12.70
CA LEU A 239 -56.37 0.92 -12.99
C LEU A 239 -56.68 1.11 -14.47
N ILE A 240 -55.73 0.79 -15.36
CA ILE A 240 -55.95 0.85 -16.81
C ILE A 240 -57.08 -0.10 -17.21
N GLU A 241 -57.10 -1.31 -16.65
CA GLU A 241 -58.14 -2.29 -16.97
C GLU A 241 -59.51 -1.87 -16.42
N GLU A 242 -59.57 -1.31 -15.20
CA GLU A 242 -60.80 -0.72 -14.64
C GLU A 242 -61.32 0.44 -15.50
N LEU A 243 -60.43 1.33 -15.96
CA LEU A 243 -60.79 2.45 -16.83
C LEU A 243 -61.32 1.98 -18.18
N LYS A 244 -60.70 0.95 -18.78
CA LYS A 244 -61.22 0.34 -20.02
C LYS A 244 -62.60 -0.27 -19.82
N GLU A 245 -62.83 -0.96 -18.69
CA GLU A 245 -64.13 -1.55 -18.39
C GLU A 245 -65.21 -0.45 -18.24
N ARG A 246 -64.93 0.60 -17.47
CA ARG A 246 -65.83 1.75 -17.33
C ARG A 246 -66.12 2.43 -18.66
N LEU A 247 -65.10 2.57 -19.51
CA LEU A 247 -65.25 3.18 -20.83
C LEU A 247 -66.13 2.30 -21.73
N GLY A 248 -65.94 0.98 -21.73
CA GLY A 248 -66.81 0.04 -22.44
C GLY A 248 -68.26 0.07 -21.95
N GLN A 249 -68.49 0.18 -20.63
CA GLN A 249 -69.83 0.35 -20.06
C GLN A 249 -70.47 1.68 -20.49
N ALA A 250 -69.70 2.77 -20.48
CA ALA A 250 -70.15 4.07 -20.93
C ALA A 250 -70.48 4.07 -22.44
N GLU A 251 -69.65 3.46 -23.28
CA GLU A 251 -69.92 3.32 -24.72
C GLU A 251 -71.20 2.52 -25.01
N LEU A 252 -71.44 1.43 -24.26
CA LEU A 252 -72.68 0.67 -24.35
C LEU A 252 -73.88 1.54 -23.94
N ALA A 253 -73.77 2.30 -22.84
CA ALA A 253 -74.82 3.22 -22.41
C ALA A 253 -75.08 4.32 -23.47
N LEU A 254 -74.03 4.84 -24.11
CA LEU A 254 -74.10 5.86 -25.14
C LEU A 254 -74.72 5.31 -26.44
N LYS A 255 -74.40 4.07 -26.84
CA LYS A 255 -75.08 3.37 -27.95
C LYS A 255 -76.56 3.12 -27.67
N VAL A 256 -76.93 2.88 -26.42
CA VAL A 256 -78.34 2.72 -26.02
C VAL A 256 -79.06 4.08 -26.01
N SER A 257 -78.37 5.20 -25.77
CA SER A 257 -78.96 6.54 -25.78
C SER A 257 -78.87 7.28 -27.12
N GLY A 258 -77.98 6.88 -28.04
CA GLY A 258 -77.61 7.62 -29.25
C GLY A 258 -78.18 7.07 -30.56
N LEU A 259 -79.34 6.39 -30.52
CA LEU A 259 -80.03 5.96 -31.75
C LEU A 259 -80.74 7.10 -32.51
N ASP A 260 -80.69 8.35 -32.01
CA ASP A 260 -81.08 9.53 -32.75
C ASP A 260 -79.96 10.58 -32.71
N GLU A 261 -79.59 11.02 -33.92
CA GLU A 261 -78.76 12.18 -34.27
C GLU A 261 -77.23 12.00 -34.43
N VAL A 262 -76.77 12.71 -35.47
CA VAL A 262 -75.40 13.12 -35.84
C VAL A 262 -74.78 12.28 -36.96
N SER A 263 -75.12 12.53 -38.23
CA SER A 263 -74.65 13.60 -39.14
C SER A 263 -73.13 13.61 -39.36
N ASN A 264 -72.76 13.25 -40.59
CA ASN A 264 -71.44 13.43 -41.20
C ASN A 264 -70.93 14.86 -41.00
N GLU A 265 -69.91 15.04 -40.17
CA GLU A 265 -69.07 16.24 -40.24
C GLU A 265 -67.97 16.01 -41.27
N GLU A 266 -68.19 16.56 -42.48
CA GLU A 266 -67.14 16.80 -43.45
C GLU A 266 -66.07 17.69 -42.81
N GLY A 267 -64.84 17.20 -42.79
CA GLY A 267 -63.70 17.85 -42.15
C GLY A 267 -63.51 19.29 -42.65
N ASP A 268 -63.86 20.23 -41.79
CA ASP A 268 -63.71 21.66 -42.01
C ASP A 268 -62.21 21.95 -42.20
N SER A 269 -61.85 22.44 -43.38
CA SER A 269 -60.46 22.81 -43.67
C SER A 269 -60.02 23.87 -42.66
N PRO A 270 -58.84 23.74 -42.02
CA PRO A 270 -58.43 24.64 -40.95
C PRO A 270 -58.48 26.10 -41.43
N ASP A 271 -59.19 26.94 -40.67
CA ASP A 271 -59.36 28.36 -40.95
C ASP A 271 -58.00 28.97 -41.33
N PRO A 272 -57.85 29.61 -42.51
CA PRO A 272 -56.61 30.24 -42.94
C PRO A 272 -55.98 31.19 -41.92
N ARG A 273 -56.77 31.78 -41.00
CA ARG A 273 -56.23 32.60 -39.91
C ARG A 273 -55.53 31.76 -38.84
N SER A 274 -56.10 30.61 -38.47
CA SER A 274 -55.51 29.68 -37.51
C SER A 274 -54.16 29.13 -38.00
N LEU A 275 -54.11 28.76 -39.29
CA LEU A 275 -52.91 28.28 -39.98
C LEU A 275 -51.78 29.33 -39.97
N LYS A 276 -52.13 30.61 -40.19
CA LYS A 276 -51.16 31.71 -40.09
C LYS A 276 -50.61 31.89 -38.67
N SER A 277 -51.46 31.81 -37.65
CA SER A 277 -51.02 31.89 -36.25
C SER A 277 -50.09 30.73 -35.87
N LEU A 278 -50.41 29.52 -36.33
CA LEU A 278 -49.57 28.34 -36.11
C LEU A 278 -48.18 28.50 -36.74
N HIS A 279 -48.12 28.96 -37.99
CA HIS A 279 -46.84 29.23 -38.67
C HIS A 279 -45.97 30.25 -37.93
N LYS A 280 -46.56 31.28 -37.32
CA LYS A 280 -45.79 32.25 -36.50
C LYS A 280 -45.20 31.62 -35.26
N ILE A 281 -45.98 30.80 -34.56
CA ILE A 281 -45.53 30.09 -33.36
C ILE A 281 -44.38 29.14 -33.70
N VAL A 282 -44.54 28.36 -34.78
CA VAL A 282 -43.49 27.44 -35.28
C VAL A 282 -42.23 28.21 -35.64
N TYR A 283 -42.33 29.34 -36.35
CA TYR A 283 -41.18 30.17 -36.69
C TYR A 283 -40.47 30.73 -35.44
N ALA A 284 -41.24 31.27 -34.48
CA ALA A 284 -40.67 31.84 -33.25
C ALA A 284 -39.92 30.78 -32.41
N MET A 285 -40.47 29.57 -32.29
CA MET A 285 -39.81 28.46 -31.61
C MET A 285 -38.54 28.01 -32.34
N ALA A 286 -38.60 27.91 -33.67
CA ALA A 286 -37.45 27.55 -34.50
C ALA A 286 -36.29 28.53 -34.30
N VAL A 287 -36.57 29.85 -34.33
CA VAL A 287 -35.55 30.89 -34.13
C VAL A 287 -35.00 30.86 -32.70
N LYS A 288 -35.86 30.80 -31.68
CA LYS A 288 -35.44 30.92 -30.28
C LYS A 288 -34.75 29.67 -29.73
N LYS A 289 -35.28 28.49 -30.00
CA LYS A 289 -34.77 27.23 -29.42
C LYS A 289 -33.71 26.57 -30.31
N TYR A 290 -33.86 26.64 -31.62
CA TYR A 290 -33.01 25.92 -32.57
C TYR A 290 -32.05 26.82 -33.35
N HIS A 291 -32.06 28.13 -33.08
CA HIS A 291 -31.26 29.14 -33.77
C HIS A 291 -31.45 29.10 -35.29
N PHE A 292 -32.70 28.94 -35.72
CA PHE A 292 -33.07 28.93 -37.13
C PHE A 292 -32.76 30.28 -37.79
N ASP A 293 -32.02 30.23 -38.92
CA ASP A 293 -31.70 31.37 -39.76
C ASP A 293 -32.12 31.09 -41.20
N ALA A 294 -33.08 31.86 -41.70
CA ALA A 294 -33.66 31.68 -43.03
C ALA A 294 -32.71 32.12 -44.16
N THR A 295 -31.61 32.82 -43.85
CA THR A 295 -30.65 33.33 -44.84
C THR A 295 -29.59 32.30 -45.22
N GLN A 296 -29.46 31.22 -44.46
CA GLN A 296 -28.46 30.17 -44.72
C GLN A 296 -28.99 29.17 -45.77
N ASP A 297 -28.10 28.67 -46.64
CA ASP A 297 -28.47 27.63 -47.62
C ASP A 297 -28.67 26.25 -46.98
N GLU A 298 -27.97 25.99 -45.87
CA GLU A 298 -28.15 24.81 -45.04
C GLU A 298 -28.62 25.22 -43.65
N TRP A 299 -29.67 24.57 -43.15
CA TRP A 299 -30.27 24.87 -41.85
C TRP A 299 -29.93 23.76 -40.83
N PRO A 300 -28.87 23.91 -39.99
CA PRO A 300 -28.56 22.95 -38.93
C PRO A 300 -29.74 22.70 -37.98
N ALA A 301 -30.60 23.70 -37.81
CA ALA A 301 -31.84 23.63 -37.04
C ALA A 301 -32.77 22.51 -37.52
N VAL A 302 -32.82 22.21 -38.83
CA VAL A 302 -33.69 21.16 -39.39
C VAL A 302 -33.34 19.79 -38.84
N THR A 303 -32.04 19.46 -38.73
CA THR A 303 -31.61 18.17 -38.18
C THR A 303 -31.96 18.05 -36.70
N LYS A 304 -31.76 19.12 -35.92
CA LYS A 304 -32.13 19.14 -34.50
C LYS A 304 -33.64 18.97 -34.27
N ILE A 305 -34.46 19.67 -35.07
CA ILE A 305 -35.92 19.57 -34.98
C ILE A 305 -36.39 18.16 -35.37
N LEU A 306 -35.80 17.53 -36.40
CA LEU A 306 -36.14 16.16 -36.78
C LEU A 306 -35.84 15.16 -35.66
N ASN A 307 -34.69 15.27 -34.99
CA ASN A 307 -34.36 14.42 -33.86
C ASN A 307 -35.35 14.60 -32.70
N ASP A 308 -35.73 15.84 -32.37
CA ASP A 308 -36.73 16.12 -31.34
C ASP A 308 -38.13 15.58 -31.71
N LEU A 309 -38.51 15.64 -32.98
CA LEU A 309 -39.77 15.06 -33.47
C LEU A 309 -39.76 13.53 -33.38
N GLU A 310 -38.64 12.90 -33.72
CA GLU A 310 -38.47 11.44 -33.61
C GLU A 310 -38.54 10.99 -32.14
N LEU A 311 -37.91 11.73 -31.23
CA LEU A 311 -38.03 11.51 -29.78
C LEU A 311 -39.46 11.67 -29.27
N ALA A 312 -40.27 12.50 -29.93
CA ALA A 312 -41.69 12.68 -29.64
C ALA A 312 -42.62 11.67 -30.37
N GLY A 313 -42.07 10.72 -31.13
CA GLY A 313 -42.83 9.73 -31.89
C GLY A 313 -43.49 10.28 -33.17
N LEU A 314 -43.09 11.47 -33.63
CA LEU A 314 -43.60 12.10 -34.84
C LEU A 314 -42.58 11.94 -35.98
N GLN A 315 -43.01 11.32 -37.09
CA GLN A 315 -42.17 11.17 -38.27
C GLN A 315 -42.48 12.27 -39.29
N MET A 316 -41.45 12.99 -39.73
CA MET A 316 -41.56 14.00 -40.77
C MET A 316 -40.35 13.97 -41.70
N SER A 317 -40.57 14.10 -43.01
CA SER A 317 -39.45 14.17 -43.94
C SER A 317 -38.70 15.51 -43.84
N ARG A 318 -37.38 15.49 -44.02
CA ARG A 318 -36.55 16.71 -44.07
C ARG A 318 -37.06 17.73 -45.08
N LYS A 319 -37.56 17.27 -46.23
CA LYS A 319 -38.14 18.13 -47.29
C LYS A 319 -39.44 18.81 -46.83
N ALA A 320 -40.34 18.07 -46.18
CA ALA A 320 -41.60 18.62 -45.66
C ALA A 320 -41.35 19.66 -44.56
N LEU A 321 -40.47 19.36 -43.60
CA LEU A 321 -40.12 20.30 -42.53
C LEU A 321 -39.49 21.59 -43.09
N ARG A 322 -38.58 21.48 -44.07
CA ARG A 322 -38.02 22.65 -44.77
C ARG A 322 -39.12 23.47 -45.45
N GLY A 323 -40.09 22.81 -46.08
CA GLY A 323 -41.27 23.47 -46.67
C GLY A 323 -42.07 24.27 -45.64
N HIS A 324 -42.41 23.67 -44.49
CA HIS A 324 -43.16 24.34 -43.43
C HIS A 324 -42.39 25.50 -42.80
N LEU A 325 -41.09 25.33 -42.54
CA LEU A 325 -40.24 26.40 -42.00
C LEU A 325 -40.09 27.57 -42.98
N LYS A 326 -39.98 27.28 -44.28
CA LYS A 326 -39.95 28.31 -45.32
C LYS A 326 -41.25 29.12 -45.37
N ILE A 327 -42.40 28.44 -45.42
CA ILE A 327 -43.72 29.10 -45.40
C ILE A 327 -43.89 29.92 -44.12
N SER A 328 -43.42 29.39 -42.99
CA SER A 328 -43.49 30.06 -41.69
C SER A 328 -42.62 31.32 -41.65
N ALA A 329 -41.40 31.25 -42.20
CA ALA A 329 -40.50 32.41 -42.33
C ALA A 329 -41.09 33.48 -43.25
N GLU A 330 -41.60 33.10 -44.43
CA GLU A 330 -42.25 34.04 -45.36
C GLU A 330 -43.47 34.72 -44.74
N THR A 331 -44.27 33.97 -43.98
CA THR A 331 -45.45 34.50 -43.27
C THR A 331 -45.02 35.50 -42.19
N ALA A 332 -43.95 35.19 -41.44
CA ALA A 332 -43.43 36.08 -40.40
C ALA A 332 -42.82 37.37 -40.98
N VAL A 333 -42.04 37.28 -42.07
CA VAL A 333 -41.43 38.45 -42.73
C VAL A 333 -42.50 39.40 -43.27
N LYS A 334 -43.56 38.87 -43.90
CA LYS A 334 -44.66 39.69 -44.44
C LYS A 334 -45.39 40.52 -43.38
N GLU A 335 -45.47 40.03 -42.15
CA GLU A 335 -46.18 40.76 -41.07
C GLU A 335 -45.27 41.62 -40.19
N LEU A 336 -44.02 41.20 -39.97
CA LEU A 336 -43.09 41.93 -39.11
C LEU A 336 -42.49 43.16 -39.80
N GLY A 337 -42.70 43.34 -41.11
CA GLY A 337 -42.35 44.56 -41.84
C GLY A 337 -40.87 44.93 -41.77
N LYS A 338 -39.99 43.93 -41.61
CA LYS A 338 -38.53 44.10 -41.56
C LYS A 338 -37.88 43.55 -42.82
#